data_AF-A0A0D2PZQ3-F1
#
_entry.id   AF-A0A0D2PZQ3-F1
#
_cell.length_a   1.000
_cell.length_b   1.000
_cell.length_c   1.000
_cell.angle_alpha   90.00
_cell.angle_beta   90.00
_cell.angle_gamma   90.00
#
_symmetry.space_group_name_H-M   'P 1'
#
loop_
_entity.id
_entity.type
_entity.pdbx_description
1 polymer ?
#
loop_
_entity_poly.entity_id
_entity_poly.type
_entity_poly.pdbx_seq_one_letter_code
_entity_poly.pdbx_strand_id
1 'polypeptide(L)' 'ALAADMEPSRALLSPFRRLPDDIISEIFVGCLPVHHNPVIDPRQPPLLLSLISRRTRSIALATPRLWAAIHIPVIWL' A
#
# COMPACT_ATOMS: atom_id res chain seq x y z
N ALA A 1 -37.45 -13.89 -3.97
CA ALA A 1 -36.37 -13.80 -4.97
C ALA A 1 -35.80 -12.40 -4.93
N LEU A 2 -34.87 -12.13 -4.00
CA LEU A 2 -34.21 -10.84 -3.87
C LEU A 2 -32.93 -10.86 -4.72
N ALA A 3 -33.07 -10.75 -6.04
CA ALA A 3 -32.03 -10.13 -6.84
C ALA A 3 -32.17 -8.62 -6.63
N ALA A 4 -31.79 -8.17 -5.43
CA ALA A 4 -31.61 -6.75 -5.17
C ALA A 4 -30.44 -6.32 -6.06
N ASP A 5 -30.79 -5.65 -7.15
CA ASP A 5 -29.99 -4.83 -8.04
C ASP A 5 -28.58 -4.54 -7.49
N MET A 6 -27.67 -5.49 -7.74
CA MET A 6 -26.32 -5.44 -7.20
C MET A 6 -25.49 -4.64 -8.20
N GLU A 7 -25.74 -3.33 -8.25
CA GLU A 7 -24.91 -2.39 -8.99
C GLU A 7 -23.45 -2.69 -8.60
N PRO A 8 -22.60 -3.12 -9.55
CA PRO A 8 -21.26 -3.57 -9.24
C PRO A 8 -20.57 -2.43 -8.51
N SER A 9 -20.29 -2.64 -7.21
CA SER A 9 -19.76 -1.58 -6.36
C SER A 9 -18.62 -0.88 -7.09
N ARG A 10 -18.62 0.45 -7.13
CA ARG A 10 -17.59 1.23 -7.85
C ARG A 10 -16.16 0.84 -7.47
N ALA A 11 -16.00 0.23 -6.30
CA ALA A 11 -14.78 -0.41 -5.81
C ALA A 11 -14.35 -1.67 -6.60
N LEU A 12 -15.27 -2.51 -7.08
CA LEU A 12 -15.00 -3.64 -8.00
C LEU A 12 -14.60 -3.16 -9.41
N LEU A 13 -15.06 -1.98 -9.80
CA LEU A 13 -14.70 -1.34 -11.08
C LEU A 13 -13.41 -0.51 -11.01
N SER A 14 -12.78 -0.42 -9.84
CA SER A 14 -11.53 0.33 -9.64
C SER A 14 -10.41 -0.24 -10.52
N PRO A 15 -9.82 0.57 -11.43
CA PRO A 15 -8.69 0.14 -12.27
C PRO A 15 -7.53 -0.41 -11.45
N PHE A 16 -7.29 0.16 -10.27
CA PHE A 16 -6.23 -0.27 -9.36
C PHE A 16 -6.36 -1.74 -8.94
N ARG A 17 -7.59 -2.25 -8.77
CA ARG A 17 -7.80 -3.67 -8.41
C ARG A 17 -7.57 -4.64 -9.58
N ARG A 18 -7.45 -4.15 -10.81
CA ARG A 18 -7.17 -4.99 -11.99
C ARG A 18 -5.68 -5.05 -12.32
N LEU A 19 -4.87 -4.20 -11.71
CA LEU A 19 -3.43 -4.22 -11.92
C LEU A 19 -2.82 -5.53 -11.39
N PRO A 20 -1.83 -6.11 -12.09
CA PRO A 20 -1.00 -7.17 -11.56
C PRO A 20 -0.24 -6.74 -10.28
N ASP A 21 0.10 -7.70 -9.42
CA ASP A 21 0.73 -7.42 -8.13
C ASP A 21 2.15 -6.83 -8.27
N ASP A 22 2.89 -7.22 -9.31
CA ASP A 22 4.20 -6.66 -9.67
C ASP A 22 4.11 -5.19 -10.10
N ILE A 23 3.08 -4.82 -10.87
CA ILE A 23 2.83 -3.42 -11.24
C ILE A 23 2.49 -2.58 -10.00
N ILE A 24 1.65 -3.11 -9.10
CA ILE A 24 1.32 -2.42 -7.84
C ILE A 24 2.59 -2.27 -6.97
N SER A 25 3.42 -3.31 -6.92
CA SER A 25 4.70 -3.30 -6.19
C SER A 25 5.63 -2.20 -6.71
N GLU A 26 5.78 -2.04 -8.03
CA GLU A 26 6.62 -0.98 -8.60
C GLU A 26 6.05 0.42 -8.35
N ILE A 27 4.72 0.57 -8.46
CA ILE A 27 4.04 1.82 -8.06
C ILE A 27 4.36 2.16 -6.60
N PHE A 28 4.25 1.17 -5.70
CA PHE A 28 4.53 1.38 -4.28
C PHE A 28 5.97 1.81 -4.02
N VAL A 29 6.95 1.22 -4.72
CA VAL A 29 8.35 1.65 -4.62
C VAL A 29 8.51 3.08 -5.12
N GLY A 30 7.82 3.45 -6.19
CA GLY A 30 7.78 4.82 -6.71
C GLY A 30 7.12 5.84 -5.76
N CYS A 31 6.38 5.39 -4.75
CA CYS A 31 5.82 6.27 -3.72
C CYS A 31 6.79 6.57 -2.56
N LEU A 32 7.94 5.91 -2.49
CA LEU A 32 8.90 6.16 -1.40
C LEU A 32 9.47 7.58 -1.45
N PRO A 33 9.79 8.17 -0.29
CA PRO A 33 10.49 9.45 -0.24
C PRO A 33 11.85 9.36 -0.93
N VAL A 34 12.16 10.37 -1.75
CA VAL A 34 13.43 10.44 -2.51
C VAL A 34 14.57 11.05 -1.68
N HIS A 35 14.24 11.96 -0.77
CA HIS A 35 15.24 12.80 -0.09
C HIS A 35 15.59 12.35 1.33
N HIS A 36 14.94 11.31 1.83
CA HIS A 36 15.16 10.79 3.18
C HIS A 36 14.70 9.34 3.26
N ASN A 37 15.20 8.63 4.27
CA ASN A 37 14.71 7.28 4.57
C ASN A 37 13.25 7.35 5.05
N PRO A 38 12.39 6.41 4.64
CA PRO A 38 11.03 6.31 5.16
C PRO A 38 11.01 6.25 6.68
N VAL A 39 10.14 7.04 7.31
CA VAL A 39 9.95 7.01 8.77
C VAL A 39 8.83 6.03 9.14
N ILE A 40 8.83 5.54 10.38
CA ILE A 40 7.69 4.81 10.93
C ILE A 40 6.54 5.80 11.23
N ASP A 41 5.81 6.18 10.18
CA ASP A 41 4.59 6.98 10.26
C ASP A 41 3.46 6.28 9.48
N PRO A 42 2.31 5.96 10.08
CA PRO A 42 1.19 5.32 9.38
C PRO A 42 0.60 6.17 8.25
N ARG A 43 0.94 7.47 8.18
CA ARG A 43 0.48 8.41 7.15
C ARG A 43 1.44 8.50 5.96
N GLN A 44 2.57 7.78 5.99
CA GLN A 44 3.59 7.82 4.95
C GLN A 44 3.93 6.40 4.47
N PRO A 45 4.36 6.24 3.21
CA PRO A 45 4.92 4.97 2.75
C PRO A 45 6.23 4.65 3.48
N PRO A 46 6.56 3.35 3.67
CA PRO A 46 5.83 2.18 3.17
C PRO A 46 4.61 1.79 4.01
N LEU A 47 4.47 2.29 5.25
CA LEU A 47 3.45 1.85 6.19
C LEU A 47 2.03 2.12 5.70
N LEU A 48 1.76 3.32 5.19
CA LEU A 48 0.45 3.69 4.65
C LEU A 48 -0.06 2.67 3.64
N LEU A 49 0.81 2.20 2.74
CA LEU A 49 0.47 1.26 1.67
C LEU A 49 0.02 -0.10 2.21
N SER A 50 0.54 -0.49 3.38
CA SER A 50 0.13 -1.70 4.09
C SER A 50 -1.24 -1.60 4.79
N LEU A 51 -1.79 -0.39 4.96
CA LEU A 51 -2.99 -0.14 5.76
C LEU A 51 -4.28 -0.02 4.94
N ILE A 52 -4.19 0.15 3.61
CA ILE A 52 -5.34 0.45 2.74
C ILE A 52 -6.32 -0.73 2.62
N SER A 53 -5.83 -1.94 2.38
CA SER A 53 -6.65 -3.15 2.16
C SER A 53 -5.85 -4.42 2.47
N ARG A 54 -6.52 -5.58 2.47
CA ARG A 54 -5.83 -6.88 2.62
C ARG A 54 -4.84 -7.15 1.48
N ARG A 55 -5.23 -6.86 0.24
CA ARG A 55 -4.39 -7.10 -0.94
C ARG A 55 -3.15 -6.21 -0.93
N THR A 56 -3.32 -4.91 -0.72
CA THR A 56 -2.20 -3.97 -0.67
C THR A 56 -1.25 -4.27 0.50
N ARG A 57 -1.77 -4.71 1.64
CA ARG A 57 -0.95 -5.23 2.75
C ARG A 57 -0.08 -6.40 2.32
N SER A 58 -0.68 -7.39 1.67
CA SER A 58 0.05 -8.56 1.17
C SER A 58 1.17 -8.16 0.21
N ILE A 59 0.87 -7.30 -0.77
CA ILE A 59 1.84 -6.84 -1.77
C ILE A 59 2.95 -6.02 -1.09
N ALA A 60 2.60 -5.08 -0.20
CA ALA A 60 3.57 -4.23 0.48
C ALA A 60 4.55 -5.07 1.33
N LEU A 61 4.04 -6.03 2.10
CA LEU A 61 4.88 -6.92 2.91
C LEU A 61 5.73 -7.87 2.05
N ALA A 62 5.23 -8.29 0.89
CA ALA A 62 5.95 -9.14 -0.05
C ALA A 62 6.94 -8.40 -0.95
N THR A 63 7.10 -7.07 -0.79
CA THR A 63 8.00 -6.25 -1.62
C THR A 63 9.22 -5.78 -0.78
N PRO A 64 10.36 -6.50 -0.80
CA PRO A 64 11.52 -6.16 0.04
C PRO A 64 12.07 -4.74 -0.18
N ARG A 65 12.00 -4.22 -1.41
CA ARG A 65 12.46 -2.87 -1.77
C ARG A 65 11.77 -1.77 -0.94
N LEU A 66 10.53 -1.99 -0.48
CA LEU A 66 9.82 -1.03 0.37
C LEU A 66 10.40 -0.93 1.78
N TRP A 67 11.11 -1.96 2.24
CA TRP A 67 11.61 -2.10 3.61
C TRP A 67 13.14 -2.06 3.66
N ALA A 68 13.81 -1.76 2.54
CA ALA A 68 15.27 -1.74 2.45
C ALA A 68 15.92 -0.66 3.34
N ALA A 69 15.18 0.38 3.70
CA ALA A 69 15.59 1.40 4.65
C ALA A 69 14.37 1.92 5.43
N ILE A 70 14.47 1.98 6.75
CA ILE A 70 13.49 2.62 7.63
C ILE A 70 14.23 3.41 8.71
N HIS A 71 13.79 4.64 8.95
CA HIS A 71 14.22 5.45 10.07
C HIS A 71 13.28 5.28 11.26
N ILE A 72 13.85 4.80 12.37
CA ILE A 72 13.16 4.66 13.66
C ILE A 72 13.66 5.78 14.56
N PRO A 73 12.88 6.84 14.81
CA PRO A 73 13.29 7.90 15.72
C PRO A 73 13.36 7.33 17.14
N VAL A 74 14.54 7.36 17.74
CA VAL A 74 14.72 7.00 19.15
C VAL A 74 14.39 8.24 19.97
N ILE A 75 13.24 8.22 20.64
CA ILE A 75 12.88 9.24 21.63
C ILE A 75 13.56 8.82 22.93
N TRP A 76 14.61 9.54 23.32
CA TRP A 76 15.14 9.45 24.68
C TRP A 76 14.15 10.17 25.60
N LEU A 77 13.44 9.39 26.42
CA LEU A 77 12.65 9.88 27.56
C LEU A 77 13.56 10.30 28.71
#